data_AF-A0AAJ1UXU2-F1
#
_entry.id   AF-A0AAJ1UXU2-F1
#
_cell.length_a   1.000
_cell.length_b   1.000
_cell.length_c   1.000
_cell.angle_alpha   90.00
_cell.angle_beta   90.00
_cell.angle_gamma   90.00
#
_symmetry.space_group_name_H-M   'P 1'
#
loop_
_entity.id
_entity.type
_entity.pdbx_description
1 polymer ?
#
loop_
_entity_poly.entity_id
_entity_poly.type
_entity_poly.pdbx_seq_one_letter_code
_entity_poly.pdbx_strand_id
1 'polypeptide(L)'
;MHVSIRNPNNLNEEVGVGEEGLFAFLASTITSYPSFIISGDIGVMTTGYEEKCECGRIGPTVEHRRRAKGMAARGCALVLEEVIELMRK
;
A
#
# COMPACT_ATOMS: atom_id res chain seq x y z
N MET A 1 -5.35 -4.76 -12.51
CA MET A 1 -4.89 -4.70 -11.11
C MET A 1 -5.87 -3.83 -10.35
N HIS A 2 -6.34 -4.29 -9.20
CA HIS A 2 -7.20 -3.58 -8.28
C HIS A 2 -6.36 -3.12 -7.08
N VAL A 3 -6.53 -1.87 -6.68
CA VAL A 3 -6.01 -1.23 -5.47
C VAL A 3 -7.18 -0.78 -4.58
N SER A 4 -7.03 -0.93 -3.29
CA SER A 4 -7.96 -0.40 -2.27
C SER A 4 -7.18 0.14 -1.09
N ILE A 5 -7.80 1.09 -0.38
CA ILE A 5 -7.27 1.62 0.88
C ILE A 5 -8.10 1.01 2.01
N ARG A 6 -7.46 0.26 2.91
CA ARG A 6 -8.14 -0.54 3.95
C ARG A 6 -8.04 0.13 5.31
N ASN A 7 -9.10 0.01 6.11
CA ASN A 7 -9.11 0.45 7.50
C ASN A 7 -8.05 -0.35 8.29
N PRO A 8 -7.06 0.31 8.93
CA PRO A 8 -6.02 -0.39 9.68
C PRO A 8 -6.53 -1.19 10.89
N ASN A 9 -7.70 -0.82 11.43
CA ASN A 9 -8.33 -1.51 12.56
C ASN A 9 -9.29 -2.63 12.11
N ASN A 10 -9.72 -2.63 10.84
CA ASN A 10 -10.53 -3.69 10.25
C ASN A 10 -10.22 -3.83 8.75
N LEU A 11 -9.35 -4.77 8.40
CA LEU A 11 -8.87 -4.94 7.02
C LEU A 11 -9.96 -5.38 6.03
N ASN A 12 -11.13 -5.79 6.50
CA ASN A 12 -12.26 -6.13 5.63
C ASN A 12 -13.02 -4.89 5.14
N GLU A 13 -12.76 -3.71 5.72
CA GLU A 13 -13.40 -2.45 5.36
C GLU A 13 -12.47 -1.60 4.48
N GLU A 14 -13.03 -1.06 3.40
CA GLU A 14 -12.38 -0.01 2.61
C GLU A 14 -12.72 1.36 3.19
N VAL A 15 -11.75 2.27 3.17
CA VAL A 15 -11.99 3.69 3.47
C VAL A 15 -12.31 4.43 2.17
N GLY A 16 -12.95 5.59 2.30
CA GLY A 16 -13.35 6.41 1.16
C GLY A 16 -12.20 7.13 0.46
N VAL A 17 -12.52 7.77 -0.67
CA VAL A 17 -11.60 8.68 -1.36
C VAL A 17 -11.22 9.84 -0.43
N GLY A 18 -9.93 10.17 -0.38
CA GLY A 18 -9.35 11.16 0.53
C GLY A 18 -9.06 10.65 1.93
N GLU A 19 -9.55 9.47 2.32
CA GLU A 19 -9.28 8.88 3.63
C GLU A 19 -7.99 8.05 3.63
N GLU A 20 -7.28 8.11 4.76
CA GLU A 20 -6.00 7.43 4.91
C GLU A 20 -6.19 6.00 5.44
N GLY A 21 -5.46 5.06 4.87
CA GLY A 21 -5.43 3.68 5.33
C GLY A 21 -4.32 2.86 4.69
N LEU A 22 -4.38 1.54 4.84
CA LEU A 22 -3.37 0.61 4.33
C LEU A 22 -3.62 0.29 2.85
N PHE A 23 -2.57 0.31 2.05
CA PHE A 23 -2.64 -0.15 0.67
C PHE A 23 -2.80 -1.66 0.57
N ALA A 24 -3.84 -2.09 -0.12
CA ALA A 24 -4.07 -3.45 -0.55
C ALA A 24 -4.14 -3.53 -2.08
N PHE A 25 -3.48 -4.53 -2.65
CA PHE A 25 -3.43 -4.78 -4.09
C PHE A 25 -3.89 -6.20 -4.41
N LEU A 26 -4.60 -6.36 -5.52
CA LEU A 26 -5.02 -7.64 -6.09
C LEU A 26 -4.83 -7.57 -7.61
N ALA A 27 -4.20 -8.56 -8.21
CA ALA A 27 -4.03 -8.63 -9.65
C ALA A 27 -4.55 -9.95 -10.21
N SER A 28 -5.63 -9.87 -10.99
CA SER A 28 -6.24 -11.03 -11.65
C SER A 28 -5.36 -11.69 -12.71
N THR A 29 -4.34 -10.98 -13.20
CA THR A 29 -3.41 -11.48 -14.23
C THR A 29 -2.19 -12.19 -13.66
N ILE A 30 -1.96 -12.09 -12.34
CA ILE A 30 -0.81 -12.73 -11.69
C ILE A 30 -1.18 -14.19 -11.37
N THR A 31 -0.42 -15.13 -11.92
CA THR A 31 -0.60 -16.57 -11.71
C THR A 31 0.34 -17.14 -10.64
N SER A 32 1.35 -16.39 -10.23
CA SER A 32 2.22 -16.74 -9.11
C SER A 32 1.57 -16.38 -7.76
N TYR A 33 1.94 -17.10 -6.71
CA TYR A 33 1.44 -16.85 -5.36
C TYR A 33 2.30 -15.80 -4.61
N PRO A 34 1.68 -14.87 -3.84
CA PRO A 34 0.26 -14.53 -3.83
C PRO A 34 -0.09 -13.50 -4.92
N SER A 35 -1.30 -13.58 -5.48
CA SER A 35 -1.82 -12.59 -6.44
C SER A 35 -2.40 -11.33 -5.77
N PHE A 36 -2.34 -11.27 -4.43
CA PHE A 36 -2.77 -10.14 -3.61
C PHE A 36 -1.75 -9.86 -2.50
N ILE A 37 -1.72 -8.62 -2.03
CA ILE A 37 -0.85 -8.20 -0.92
C ILE A 37 -1.42 -6.99 -0.19
N ILE A 38 -1.32 -7.02 1.15
CA ILE A 38 -1.38 -5.80 1.96
C ILE A 38 0.07 -5.38 2.17
N SER A 39 0.43 -4.26 1.56
CA SER A 39 1.83 -3.86 1.43
C SER A 39 2.46 -3.48 2.76
N GLY A 40 1.67 -3.02 3.74
CA GLY A 40 2.16 -2.35 4.94
C GLY A 40 2.51 -0.88 4.71
N ASP A 41 2.19 -0.35 3.52
CA ASP A 41 2.26 1.07 3.20
C ASP A 41 0.91 1.73 3.49
N ILE A 42 0.98 2.95 3.99
CA ILE A 42 -0.15 3.84 4.28
C ILE A 42 -0.23 4.88 3.16
N GLY A 43 -1.44 5.12 2.69
CA GLY A 43 -1.71 6.17 1.73
C GLY A 43 -3.18 6.51 1.62
N VAL A 44 -3.51 7.29 0.61
CA VAL A 44 -4.86 7.77 0.31
C VAL A 44 -5.19 7.47 -1.15
N MET A 45 -6.47 7.21 -1.44
CA MET A 45 -6.97 7.23 -2.81
C MET A 45 -7.38 8.65 -3.14
N THR A 46 -6.80 9.23 -4.19
CA THR A 46 -7.03 10.63 -4.59
C THR A 46 -8.14 10.77 -5.62
N THR A 47 -8.39 9.73 -6.41
CA THR A 47 -9.56 9.61 -7.30
C THR A 47 -10.11 8.19 -7.28
N GLY A 48 -11.42 8.02 -7.44
CA GLY A 48 -12.08 6.72 -7.52
C GLY A 48 -11.91 5.99 -8.87
N TYR A 49 -12.46 4.78 -8.98
CA TYR A 49 -12.35 3.94 -10.19
C TYR A 49 -13.08 4.48 -11.42
N GLU A 50 -14.16 5.21 -11.21
CA GLU A 50 -14.98 5.79 -12.28
C GLU A 50 -14.64 7.27 -12.53
N GLU A 51 -13.67 7.82 -11.79
CA GLU A 51 -13.29 9.21 -11.86
C GLU A 51 -12.17 9.44 -12.87
N LYS A 52 -12.17 10.65 -13.46
CA LYS A 52 -11.18 11.07 -14.45
C LYS A 52 -10.03 11.81 -13.77
N CYS A 53 -8.83 11.27 -13.89
CA CYS A 53 -7.59 11.95 -13.51
C CYS A 53 -7.33 13.15 -14.45
N GLU A 54 -6.61 14.16 -13.96
CA GLU A 54 -6.19 15.34 -14.73
C GLU A 54 -5.47 15.00 -16.04
N CYS A 55 -4.75 13.86 -16.09
CA CYS A 55 -4.11 13.37 -17.31
C CYS A 55 -5.08 12.81 -18.36
N GLY A 56 -6.37 12.77 -18.07
CA GLY A 56 -7.44 12.32 -18.95
C GLY A 56 -7.82 10.84 -18.80
N ARG A 57 -7.06 10.05 -18.04
CA ARG A 57 -7.36 8.63 -17.78
C ARG A 57 -8.47 8.49 -16.75
N ILE A 58 -9.29 7.45 -16.89
CA ILE A 58 -10.28 7.05 -15.90
C ILE A 58 -9.70 5.95 -15.04
N GLY A 59 -9.81 6.08 -13.72
CA GLY A 59 -9.34 5.07 -12.79
C GLY A 59 -8.78 5.65 -11.49
N PRO A 60 -8.47 4.75 -10.53
CA PRO A 60 -8.04 5.17 -9.23
C PRO A 60 -6.64 5.78 -9.29
N THR A 61 -6.44 6.86 -8.57
CA THR A 61 -5.12 7.42 -8.29
C THR A 61 -4.84 7.31 -6.80
N VAL A 62 -3.58 7.10 -6.43
CA VAL A 62 -3.19 6.91 -5.05
C VAL A 62 -1.96 7.74 -4.72
N GLU A 63 -1.90 8.23 -3.49
CA GLU A 63 -0.75 8.93 -2.95
C GLU A 63 -0.17 8.14 -1.78
N HIS A 64 1.11 7.76 -1.89
CA HIS A 64 1.83 7.11 -0.81
C HIS A 64 2.24 8.12 0.26
N ARG A 65 1.97 7.81 1.52
CA ARG A 65 2.32 8.68 2.66
C ARG A 65 3.51 8.13 3.44
N ARG A 66 3.43 6.90 3.93
CA ARG A 66 4.45 6.31 4.82
C ARG A 66 4.32 4.80 4.93
N ARG A 67 5.31 4.17 5.57
CA ARG A 67 5.21 2.79 6.05
C ARG A 67 4.41 2.74 7.36
N ALA A 68 3.57 1.73 7.55
CA ALA A 68 2.90 1.52 8.83
C ALA A 68 3.90 1.16 9.93
N LYS A 69 3.67 1.66 11.16
CA LYS A 69 4.53 1.39 12.32
C LYS A 69 4.57 -0.12 12.63
N GLY A 70 5.75 -0.65 12.90
CA GLY A 70 5.94 -2.08 13.19
C GLY A 70 6.04 -2.97 11.94
N MET A 71 5.91 -2.40 10.74
CA MET A 71 6.31 -3.09 9.51
C MET A 71 7.81 -2.91 9.30
N ALA A 72 8.52 -4.01 9.02
CA ALA A 72 9.94 -3.97 8.69
C ALA A 72 10.20 -3.02 7.51
N ALA A 73 11.36 -2.37 7.55
CA ALA A 73 11.87 -1.64 6.40
C ALA A 73 11.98 -2.59 5.20
N ARG A 74 11.56 -2.14 4.03
CA ARG A 74 11.74 -2.90 2.79
C ARG A 74 13.00 -2.42 2.08
N GLY A 75 13.84 -3.36 1.67
CA GLY A 75 15.09 -3.10 0.95
C GLY A 75 16.28 -3.73 1.67
N CYS A 76 17.09 -4.50 0.95
CA CYS A 76 18.19 -5.26 1.53
C CYS A 76 19.18 -4.39 2.32
N ALA A 77 19.44 -3.17 1.85
CA ALA A 77 20.33 -2.23 2.52
C ALA A 77 19.79 -1.77 3.88
N LEU A 78 18.49 -1.40 3.96
CA LEU A 78 17.86 -0.94 5.20
C LEU A 78 17.75 -2.07 6.22
N VAL A 79 17.40 -3.28 5.76
CA VAL A 79 17.38 -4.47 6.62
C VAL A 79 18.78 -4.79 7.13
N LEU A 80 19.81 -4.71 6.27
CA LEU A 80 21.19 -4.95 6.68
C LEU A 80 21.68 -3.92 7.69
N GLU A 81 21.32 -2.64 7.51
CA GLU A 81 21.63 -1.57 8.46
C GLU A 81 21.03 -1.84 9.85
N GLU A 82 19.74 -2.21 9.90
CA GLU A 82 19.05 -2.57 11.15
C GLU A 82 19.72 -3.78 11.84
N VAL A 83 20.12 -4.80 11.07
CA VAL A 83 20.86 -5.96 11.59
C VAL A 83 22.23 -5.57 12.14
N ILE A 84 22.97 -4.71 11.43
CA ILE A 84 24.29 -4.23 11.88
C ILE A 84 24.16 -3.42 13.18
N GLU A 85 23.15 -2.56 13.30
CA GLU A 85 22.91 -1.80 14.52
C GLU A 85 22.57 -2.69 15.73
N LEU A 86 21.76 -3.72 15.52
CA LEU A 86 21.44 -4.71 16.55
C LEU A 86 22.68 -5.47 17.04
N MET A 87 23.62 -5.79 16.15
CA MET A 87 24.88 -6.47 16.49
C MET A 87 25.89 -5.57 17.23
N ARG A 88 25.69 -4.25 17.22
CA ARG A 88 26.58 -3.28 17.91
C ARG A 88 26.17 -2.99 19.36
N LYS A 89 24.98 -3.43 19.77
CA LYS A 89 24.48 -3.32 21.15
C LYS A 89 24.85 -4.55 21.96
#